data_AF-A0A838U8W3-F1
#
_entry.id   AF-A0A838U8W3-F1
#
_cell.length_a   1.000
_cell.length_b   1.000
_cell.length_c   1.000
_cell.angle_alpha   90.00
_cell.angle_beta   90.00
_cell.angle_gamma   90.00
#
_symmetry.space_group_name_H-M   'P 1'
#
loop_
_entity.id
_entity.type
_entity.pdbx_description
1 polymer ?
#
loop_
_entity_poly.entity_id
_entity_poly.type
_entity_poly.pdbx_seq_one_letter_code
_entity_poly.pdbx_strand_id
1 'polypeptide(L)' 'MIHFIYLVLFAAFVSGAFGIFAAGTTKERVWVAGKSFLQFVVVSLALAWLLYFIPW' A
#
# COMPACT_ATOMS: atom_id res chain seq x y z
N MET A 1 -2.02 4.57 -17.22
CA MET A 1 -1.50 3.42 -16.44
C MET A 1 -0.28 3.76 -15.58
N ILE A 2 0.55 4.74 -15.94
CA ILE A 2 1.75 5.13 -15.17
C ILE A 2 1.47 5.48 -13.69
N HIS A 3 0.36 6.17 -13.40
CA HIS A 3 -0.05 6.52 -12.03
C HIS A 3 -0.30 5.29 -11.15
N PHE A 4 -0.91 4.24 -11.72
CA PHE A 4 -1.13 2.98 -10.99
C PHE A 4 0.20 2.29 -10.68
N ILE A 5 1.16 2.33 -11.61
CA ILE A 5 2.51 1.80 -11.38
C ILE A 5 3.22 2.56 -10.25
N TYR A 6 3.13 3.89 -10.22
CA TYR A 6 3.71 4.68 -9.14
C TYR A 6 3.10 4.36 -7.78
N LEU A 7 1.77 4.19 -7.71
CA LEU A 7 1.09 3.77 -6.50
C LEU A 7 1.60 2.41 -6.01
N VAL A 8 1.70 1.42 -6.90
CA VAL A 8 2.17 0.07 -6.55
C VAL A 8 3.62 0.09 -6.08
N LEU A 9 4.51 0.80 -6.77
CA LEU A 9 5.91 0.93 -6.37
C LEU A 9 6.06 1.66 -5.04
N PHE A 10 5.32 2.75 -4.85
CA PHE A 10 5.33 3.51 -3.60
C PHE A 10 4.80 2.66 -2.44
N ALA A 11 3.66 1.99 -2.63
CA ALA A 11 3.09 1.10 -1.63
C ALA A 11 4.08 -0.01 -1.24
N ALA A 12 4.74 -0.64 -2.23
CA ALA A 12 5.74 -1.68 -1.98
C ALA A 12 6.95 -1.16 -1.20
N PHE A 13 7.45 0.04 -1.55
CA PHE A 13 8.56 0.67 -0.86
C PHE A 13 8.22 0.97 0.61
N VAL A 14 7.10 1.65 0.85
CA VAL A 14 6.68 2.06 2.20
C VAL A 14 6.33 0.84 3.06
N SER A 15 5.60 -0.13 2.51
CA SER A 15 5.26 -1.34 3.24
C SER A 15 6.49 -2.19 3.57
N GLY A 16 7.48 -2.23 2.67
CA GLY A 16 8.78 -2.83 2.91
C GLY A 16 9.52 -2.15 4.07
N ALA A 17 9.57 -0.82 4.09
CA ALA A 17 10.14 -0.06 5.19
C ALA A 17 9.44 -0.37 6.53
N PHE A 18 8.10 -0.43 6.54
CA PHE A 18 7.34 -0.79 7.74
C PHE A 18 7.64 -2.21 8.22
N GLY A 19 7.78 -3.18 7.31
CA GLY A 19 8.21 -4.53 7.67
C GLY A 19 9.63 -4.59 8.24
N ILE A 20 10.58 -3.82 7.68
CA ILE A 20 11.97 -3.76 8.16
C ILE A 20 12.04 -3.21 9.59
N PHE A 21 11.29 -2.14 9.86
CA PHE A 21 11.25 -1.51 11.18
C PHE A 21 10.27 -2.18 12.16
N ALA A 22 9.48 -3.16 11.72
CA ALA A 22 8.58 -3.90 12.60
C ALA A 22 9.37 -4.79 13.57
N ALA A 23 8.96 -4.76 14.83
CA ALA A 23 9.45 -5.68 15.85
C ALA A 23 8.92 -7.10 15.60
N GLY A 24 9.70 -8.10 16.02
CA GLY A 24 9.31 -9.51 15.93
C GLY A 24 10.16 -10.33 14.95
N THR A 25 9.67 -11.53 14.70
CA THR A 25 10.26 -12.54 13.81
C THR A 25 10.16 -12.14 12.34
N THR A 26 10.97 -12.76 11.48
CA THR A 26 10.93 -12.54 10.02
C THR A 26 9.52 -12.76 9.45
N LYS A 27 8.79 -13.76 9.95
CA LYS A 27 7.41 -14.04 9.53
C LYS A 27 6.47 -12.88 9.87
N GLU A 28 6.57 -12.32 11.08
CA GLU A 28 5.74 -11.18 11.52
C GLU A 28 6.07 -9.93 10.72
N ARG A 29 7.35 -9.68 10.42
CA ARG A 29 7.79 -8.56 9.57
C ARG A 29 7.23 -8.64 8.15
N VAL A 30 7.29 -9.82 7.53
CA VAL A 30 6.70 -10.05 6.20
C VAL A 30 5.18 -9.90 6.26
N TRP A 31 4.53 -10.38 7.32
CA TRP A 31 3.10 -10.20 7.51
C TRP A 31 2.69 -8.73 7.63
N VAL A 32 3.44 -7.94 8.40
CA VAL A 32 3.24 -6.49 8.52
C VAL A 32 3.41 -5.81 7.16
N ALA A 33 4.50 -6.09 6.45
CA ALA A 33 4.72 -5.53 5.12
C ALA A 33 3.60 -5.89 4.14
N GLY A 34 3.19 -7.15 4.08
CA GLY A 34 2.12 -7.61 3.19
C GLY A 34 0.77 -6.97 3.53
N LYS A 35 0.42 -6.89 4.82
CA LYS A 35 -0.80 -6.25 5.29
C LYS A 35 -0.82 -4.75 4.97
N SER A 36 0.27 -4.04 5.25
CA SER A 36 0.39 -2.61 4.96
C SER A 36 0.32 -2.32 3.47
N PHE A 37 0.95 -3.15 2.61
CA PHE A 37 0.86 -3.03 1.16
C PHE A 37 -0.59 -3.10 0.68
N LEU A 38 -1.31 -4.15 1.11
CA LEU A 38 -2.72 -4.35 0.77
C LEU A 38 -3.58 -3.19 1.24
N GLN A 39 -3.35 -2.69 2.46
CA GLN A 39 -4.07 -1.52 2.97
C GLN A 39 -3.86 -0.29 2.07
N PHE A 40 -2.62 0.02 1.69
CA PHE A 40 -2.33 1.14 0.79
C PHE A 40 -3.04 1.00 -0.56
N VAL A 41 -2.93 -0.17 -1.20
CA VAL A 41 -3.53 -0.41 -2.52
C VAL A 41 -5.05 -0.32 -2.45
N VAL A 42 -5.68 -1.02 -1.49
CA VAL A 42 -7.13 -1.07 -1.36
C VAL A 42 -7.70 0.31 -1.00
N VAL A 43 -7.11 1.02 -0.04
CA VAL A 43 -7.56 2.37 0.33
C VAL A 43 -7.43 3.33 -0.86
N SER A 44 -6.32 3.26 -1.59
CA SER A 44 -6.12 4.13 -2.75
C SER A 44 -7.08 3.82 -3.89
N LEU A 45 -7.39 2.54 -4.14
CA LEU A 45 -8.40 2.14 -5.13
C LEU A 45 -9.81 2.57 -4.71
N ALA A 46 -10.14 2.43 -3.43
CA ALA A 46 -11.42 2.88 -2.89
C ALA A 46 -11.56 4.41 -3.01
N LEU A 47 -10.50 5.16 -2.71
CA LEU A 47 -10.46 6.61 -2.92
C LEU A 47 -10.59 6.96 -4.40
N ALA A 48 -9.84 6.29 -5.29
CA ALA A 48 -9.96 6.54 -6.73
C ALA A 48 -11.38 6.28 -7.24
N TRP A 49 -12.03 5.22 -6.78
CA TRP A 49 -13.42 4.92 -7.11
C TRP A 49 -14.40 5.95 -6.56
N LEU A 50 -14.24 6.38 -5.31
CA LEU A 50 -15.12 7.36 -4.68
C LEU A 50 -14.97 8.74 -5.34
N LEU A 51 -13.74 9.13 -5.62
CA LEU A 51 -13.41 10.41 -6.25
C LEU A 51 -13.78 10.43 -7.73
N TYR A 52 -13.85 9.27 -8.42
CA TYR A 52 -14.27 9.18 -9.83
C TYR A 52 -15.63 9.84 -10.10
N PHE A 53 -16.53 9.87 -9.10
CA PHE A 53 -17.87 10.43 -9.24
C PHE A 53 -17.96 11.93 -8.95
N ILE A 54 -16.91 12.55 -8.40
CA ILE A 54 -16.95 13.99 -8.12
C ILE A 54 -16.66 14.71 -9.44
N PRO A 55 -17.62 15.49 -9.96
CA PRO A 55 -17.42 16.27 -11.17
C PRO A 55 -16.65 17.54 -10.81
N TRP A 56 -15.35 17.42 -10.57
CA TRP A 56 -14.45 18.57 -10.62
C TRP A 56 -14.00 18.80 -12.08
#